data_AF-A0A0R0BRL6-F1
#
_entry.id   AF-A0A0R0BRL6-F1
#
_cell.length_a   1.000
_cell.length_b   1.000
_cell.length_c   1.000
_cell.angle_alpha   90.00
_cell.angle_beta   90.00
_cell.angle_gamma   90.00
#
_symmetry.space_group_name_H-M   'P 1'
#
loop_
_entity.id
_entity.type
_entity.pdbx_description
1 polymer ?
#
loop_
_entity_poly.entity_id
_entity_poly.type
_entity_poly.pdbx_seq_one_letter_code
_entity_poly.pdbx_strand_id
1 'polypeptide(L)'
;MLLKHWMLGVALVASAPWALADVAVDPLYGDDPQARAVLDCQADYARRYAGAVTSQRATATEVAIAAHAGCIDAFEAFIRSRVTAAGEAERMQAAMNPAAFVEHHRQRMRDYAHAHTLHVYLRSTADF
;
A
#
# COMPACT_ATOMS: atom_id res chain seq x y z
N MET A 1 16.37 34.13 57.90
CA MET A 1 15.02 33.68 57.50
C MET A 1 15.14 33.16 56.07
N LEU A 2 15.52 31.90 55.83
CA LEU A 2 14.66 30.71 55.71
C LEU A 2 13.40 30.96 54.86
N LEU A 3 13.40 30.48 53.61
CA LEU A 3 12.35 29.68 52.96
C LEU A 3 12.88 29.28 51.55
N LYS A 4 13.37 28.07 51.32
CA LYS A 4 12.67 26.77 51.12
C LYS A 4 12.45 26.47 49.63
N HIS A 5 13.34 25.61 49.15
CA HIS A 5 13.34 24.85 47.90
C HIS A 5 11.95 24.39 47.44
N TRP A 6 11.68 24.55 46.14
CA TRP A 6 10.92 23.59 45.34
C TRP A 6 11.66 23.37 44.03
N MET A 7 12.36 22.24 43.96
CA MET A 7 12.68 21.57 42.71
C MET A 7 11.36 21.00 42.16
N LEU A 8 11.05 21.29 40.90
CA LEU A 8 10.19 20.45 40.08
C LEU A 8 10.93 20.21 38.78
N GLY A 9 11.47 19.00 38.66
CA GLY A 9 11.98 18.49 37.40
C GLY A 9 10.84 18.35 36.42
N VAL A 10 10.97 18.99 35.26
CA VAL A 10 10.15 18.67 34.09
C VAL A 10 10.93 17.64 33.30
N ALA A 11 10.40 16.42 33.32
CA ALA A 11 10.87 15.29 32.56
C ALA A 11 10.89 15.60 31.06
N LEU A 12 11.92 15.07 30.39
CA LEU A 12 12.00 15.01 28.93
C LEU A 12 10.72 14.43 28.34
N VAL A 13 10.13 15.13 27.38
CA VAL A 13 9.43 14.48 26.27
C VAL A 13 10.22 14.83 25.03
N ALA A 14 11.13 13.92 24.68
CA ALA A 14 11.61 13.83 23.31
C ALA A 14 10.41 13.39 22.46
N SER A 15 9.66 14.35 21.93
CA SER A 15 8.68 14.09 20.90
C SER A 15 9.45 13.68 19.65
N ALA A 16 9.57 12.37 19.43
CA ALA A 16 10.06 11.81 18.19
C ALA A 16 9.29 12.45 17.02
N PRO A 17 9.96 13.08 16.04
CA PRO A 17 9.29 13.72 14.91
C PRO A 17 8.81 12.70 13.86
N TRP A 18 8.41 11.50 14.27
CA TRP A 18 8.13 10.36 13.39
C TRP A 18 6.70 9.86 13.55
N ALA A 19 5.73 10.77 13.45
CA ALA A 19 4.31 10.39 13.36
C ALA A 19 3.53 11.28 12.39
N LEU A 20 4.23 11.98 11.50
CA LEU A 20 3.67 12.64 10.34
C LEU A 20 4.41 12.12 9.11
N ALA A 21 4.38 10.79 8.91
CA ALA A 21 4.39 10.31 7.54
C ALA A 21 3.04 10.75 6.98
N ASP A 22 3.02 11.94 6.35
CA ASP A 22 1.97 12.33 5.42
C ASP A 22 1.61 11.08 4.61
N VAL A 23 0.36 10.65 4.67
CA VAL A 23 -0.15 9.60 3.79
C VAL A 23 -0.12 10.23 2.41
N ALA A 24 1.05 10.13 1.76
CA ALA A 24 1.25 10.67 0.44
C ALA A 24 0.19 10.03 -0.46
N VAL A 25 -0.65 10.88 -1.06
CA VAL A 25 -1.68 10.47 -2.01
C VAL A 25 -1.01 9.60 -3.07
N ASP A 26 -1.60 8.43 -3.37
CA ASP A 26 -0.97 7.49 -4.30
C ASP A 26 -0.77 8.16 -5.67
N PRO A 27 0.43 8.14 -6.26
CA PRO A 27 0.72 8.90 -7.47
C PRO A 27 -0.05 8.42 -8.69
N LEU A 28 -0.54 7.16 -8.71
CA LEU A 28 -1.24 6.59 -9.85
C LEU A 28 -2.76 6.59 -9.68
N TYR A 29 -3.24 6.34 -8.46
CA TYR A 29 -4.65 6.13 -8.15
C TYR A 29 -5.22 7.14 -7.14
N GLY A 30 -4.40 8.02 -6.60
CA GLY A 30 -4.82 9.08 -5.69
C GLY A 30 -5.49 8.55 -4.43
N ASP A 31 -6.74 8.98 -4.24
CA ASP A 31 -7.61 8.56 -3.13
C ASP A 31 -8.62 7.46 -3.52
N ASP A 32 -8.42 6.76 -4.64
CA ASP A 32 -9.29 5.64 -5.02
C ASP A 32 -9.26 4.56 -3.92
N PRO A 33 -10.40 4.32 -3.24
CA PRO A 33 -10.43 3.44 -2.08
C PRO A 33 -10.22 1.97 -2.45
N GLN A 34 -10.57 1.57 -3.67
CA GLN A 34 -10.41 0.19 -4.11
C GLN A 34 -8.97 -0.08 -4.56
N ALA A 35 -8.34 0.88 -5.22
CA ALA A 35 -6.91 0.82 -5.49
C ALA A 35 -6.10 0.75 -4.19
N ARG A 36 -6.43 1.62 -3.21
CA ARG A 36 -5.80 1.61 -1.89
C ARG A 36 -5.93 0.25 -1.21
N ALA A 37 -7.11 -0.37 -1.23
CA ALA A 37 -7.32 -1.69 -0.65
C ALA A 37 -6.42 -2.78 -1.27
N VAL A 38 -6.18 -2.74 -2.59
CA VAL A 38 -5.25 -3.66 -3.26
C VAL A 38 -3.82 -3.44 -2.76
N LEU A 39 -3.38 -2.18 -2.75
CA LEU A 39 -2.00 -1.82 -2.40
C LEU A 39 -1.71 -2.12 -0.93
N ASP A 40 -2.63 -1.77 -0.03
CA ASP A 40 -2.51 -2.04 1.40
C ASP A 40 -2.47 -3.54 1.69
N CYS A 41 -3.35 -4.33 1.05
CA CYS A 41 -3.35 -5.79 1.20
C CYS A 41 -1.99 -6.40 0.79
N GLN A 42 -1.47 -6.00 -0.37
CA GLN A 42 -0.19 -6.54 -0.84
C GLN A 42 1.00 -6.02 -0.03
N ALA A 43 0.98 -4.75 0.40
CA ALA A 43 1.99 -4.18 1.28
C ALA A 43 2.00 -4.85 2.66
N ASP A 44 0.84 -5.17 3.23
CA ASP A 44 0.69 -5.95 4.46
C ASP A 44 1.25 -7.36 4.30
N TYR A 45 1.03 -8.00 3.16
CA TYR A 45 1.64 -9.29 2.85
C TYR A 45 3.17 -9.18 2.79
N ALA A 46 3.70 -8.21 2.04
CA ALA A 46 5.13 -7.99 1.87
C ALA A 46 5.82 -7.71 3.21
N ARG A 47 5.25 -6.86 4.06
CA ARG A 47 5.77 -6.55 5.40
C ARG A 47 5.79 -7.78 6.30
N ARG A 48 4.70 -8.55 6.34
CA ARG A 48 4.64 -9.79 7.14
C ARG A 48 5.67 -10.80 6.68
N TYR A 49 5.86 -10.95 5.37
CA TYR A 49 6.86 -11.87 4.83
C TYR A 49 8.29 -11.38 5.12
N ALA A 50 8.58 -10.09 4.96
CA ALA A 50 9.89 -9.50 5.28
C ALA A 50 10.29 -9.70 6.75
N GLY A 51 9.35 -9.58 7.68
CA GLY A 51 9.59 -9.80 9.11
C GLY A 51 9.56 -11.27 9.55
N ALA A 52 9.15 -12.20 8.70
CA ALA A 52 9.11 -13.62 9.04
C ALA A 52 10.51 -14.22 9.05
N VAL A 53 10.87 -14.91 10.14
CA VAL A 53 12.10 -15.72 10.19
C VAL A 53 11.84 -17.01 9.42
N THR A 54 12.18 -17.04 8.14
CA THR A 54 12.01 -18.21 7.28
C THR A 54 13.35 -18.92 7.06
N SER A 55 13.34 -20.26 6.99
CA SER A 55 14.54 -21.06 6.67
C SER A 55 14.97 -20.94 5.20
N GLN A 56 14.07 -20.46 4.34
CA GLN A 56 14.31 -20.15 2.93
C GLN A 56 13.71 -18.77 2.64
N ARG A 57 14.52 -17.87 2.08
CA ARG A 57 14.05 -16.56 1.63
C ARG A 57 13.47 -16.68 0.22
N ALA A 58 12.20 -16.35 0.05
CA ALA A 58 11.65 -16.11 -1.28
C ALA A 58 12.29 -14.86 -1.90
N THR A 59 12.43 -14.89 -3.22
CA THR A 59 12.76 -13.71 -4.02
C THR A 59 11.65 -12.68 -3.91
N ALA A 60 11.99 -11.41 -4.13
CA ALA A 60 11.01 -10.33 -4.09
C ALA A 60 9.85 -10.56 -5.10
N THR A 61 10.15 -11.15 -6.26
CA THR A 61 9.16 -11.52 -7.28
C THR A 61 8.19 -12.59 -6.78
N GLU A 62 8.68 -13.64 -6.11
CA GLU A 62 7.83 -14.69 -5.53
C GLU A 62 6.91 -14.12 -4.45
N VAL A 63 7.41 -13.20 -3.62
CA VAL A 63 6.59 -12.49 -2.62
C VAL A 63 5.50 -11.68 -3.30
N ALA A 64 5.81 -10.95 -4.37
CA ALA A 64 4.83 -10.15 -5.09
C ALA A 64 3.75 -10.99 -5.79
N ILE A 65 4.11 -12.16 -6.34
CA ILE A 65 3.16 -13.11 -6.91
C ILE A 65 2.24 -13.67 -5.82
N ALA A 66 2.81 -14.08 -4.69
CA ALA A 66 2.03 -14.62 -3.58
C ALA A 66 1.11 -13.57 -2.94
N ALA A 67 1.58 -12.32 -2.82
CA ALA A 67 0.78 -11.19 -2.38
C ALA A 67 -0.42 -10.97 -3.32
N HIS A 68 -0.20 -11.00 -4.64
CA HIS A 68 -1.30 -10.89 -5.60
C HIS A 68 -2.33 -12.01 -5.42
N ALA A 69 -1.89 -13.26 -5.29
CA ALA A 69 -2.78 -14.40 -5.08
C ALA A 69 -3.59 -14.26 -3.78
N GLY A 70 -2.95 -13.83 -2.68
CA GLY A 70 -3.62 -13.61 -1.40
C GLY A 70 -4.57 -12.41 -1.37
N CYS A 71 -4.40 -11.46 -2.30
CA CYS A 71 -5.17 -10.22 -2.39
C CYS A 71 -6.11 -10.17 -3.61
N ILE A 72 -6.44 -11.33 -4.19
CA ILE A 72 -7.22 -11.41 -5.42
C ILE A 72 -8.63 -10.81 -5.27
N ASP A 73 -9.25 -10.92 -4.10
CA ASP A 73 -10.58 -10.37 -3.86
C ASP A 73 -10.59 -8.83 -3.89
N ALA A 74 -9.58 -8.21 -3.26
CA ALA A 74 -9.40 -6.76 -3.34
C ALA A 74 -9.12 -6.32 -4.79
N PHE A 75 -8.35 -7.12 -5.51
CA PHE A 75 -8.05 -6.87 -6.91
C PHE A 75 -9.31 -6.91 -7.80
N GLU A 76 -10.16 -7.93 -7.65
CA GLU A 76 -11.42 -8.03 -8.38
C GLU A 76 -12.43 -6.93 -7.98
N ALA A 77 -12.43 -6.50 -6.72
CA ALA A 77 -13.22 -5.36 -6.27
C ALA A 77 -12.81 -4.06 -6.97
N PHE A 78 -11.50 -3.84 -7.15
CA PHE A 78 -10.98 -2.73 -7.95
C PHE A 78 -11.42 -2.81 -9.41
N ILE A 79 -11.30 -3.97 -10.07
CA ILE A 79 -11.75 -4.10 -11.47
C ILE A 79 -13.23 -3.80 -11.62
N ARG A 80 -14.06 -4.27 -10.68
CA ARG A 80 -15.50 -3.97 -10.66
C ARG A 80 -15.76 -2.48 -10.48
N SER A 81 -15.01 -1.80 -9.61
CA SER A 81 -15.20 -0.36 -9.38
C SER A 81 -14.89 0.46 -10.63
N ARG A 82 -13.88 0.06 -11.42
CA ARG A 82 -13.54 0.74 -12.69
C ARG A 82 -14.69 0.69 -13.69
N VAL A 83 -15.44 -0.40 -13.74
CA VAL A 83 -16.62 -0.53 -14.60
C VAL A 83 -17.76 0.38 -14.12
N THR A 84 -17.92 0.55 -12.80
CA THR A 84 -19.02 1.32 -12.21
C THR A 84 -18.75 2.83 -12.07
N ALA A 85 -17.49 3.23 -11.93
CA ALA A 85 -17.08 4.59 -11.58
C ALA A 85 -16.53 5.39 -12.77
N ALA A 86 -16.59 4.85 -13.98
CA ALA A 86 -16.03 5.48 -15.18
C ALA A 86 -16.58 6.92 -15.37
N GLY A 87 -15.67 7.87 -15.59
CA GLY A 87 -16.03 9.21 -16.09
C GLY A 87 -16.68 9.12 -17.48
N GLU A 88 -17.24 10.21 -18.01
CA GLU A 88 -17.98 10.15 -19.30
C GLU A 88 -17.12 9.60 -20.46
N ALA A 89 -15.84 10.01 -20.55
CA ALA A 89 -14.90 9.51 -21.54
C ALA A 89 -14.53 8.02 -21.31
N GLU A 90 -14.37 7.60 -20.07
CA GLU A 90 -14.10 6.20 -19.72
C GLU A 90 -15.32 5.31 -19.94
N ARG A 91 -16.54 5.85 -19.74
CA ARG A 91 -17.80 5.16 -20.04
C ARG A 91 -17.95 4.93 -21.52
N MET A 92 -17.56 5.89 -22.36
CA MET A 92 -17.53 5.68 -23.81
C MET A 92 -16.55 4.58 -24.21
N GLN A 93 -15.33 4.58 -23.67
CA GLN A 93 -14.36 3.50 -23.93
C GLN A 93 -14.87 2.14 -23.45
N ALA A 94 -15.41 2.08 -22.23
CA ALA A 94 -16.02 0.88 -21.67
C ALA A 94 -17.23 0.40 -22.51
N ALA A 95 -18.03 1.30 -23.08
CA ALA A 95 -19.15 0.95 -23.94
C ALA A 95 -18.71 0.42 -25.31
N MET A 96 -17.64 0.99 -25.89
CA MET A 96 -17.12 0.56 -27.19
C MET A 96 -16.44 -0.81 -27.13
N ASN A 97 -15.64 -1.06 -26.09
CA ASN A 97 -14.98 -2.35 -25.88
C ASN A 97 -14.80 -2.65 -24.38
N PRO A 98 -15.81 -3.25 -23.73
CA PRO A 98 -15.78 -3.55 -22.30
C PRO A 98 -14.61 -4.45 -21.91
N ALA A 99 -14.30 -5.45 -22.75
CA ALA A 99 -13.23 -6.41 -22.48
C ALA A 99 -11.85 -5.73 -22.48
N ALA A 100 -11.58 -4.87 -23.47
CA ALA A 100 -10.31 -4.14 -23.53
C ALA A 100 -10.19 -3.12 -22.39
N PHE A 101 -11.28 -2.46 -21.99
CA PHE A 101 -11.28 -1.54 -20.85
C PHE A 101 -10.94 -2.27 -19.53
N VAL A 102 -11.60 -3.39 -19.27
CA VAL A 102 -11.33 -4.22 -18.08
C VAL A 102 -9.89 -4.72 -18.10
N GLU A 103 -9.41 -5.21 -19.25
CA GLU A 103 -8.05 -5.73 -19.35
C GLU A 103 -6.99 -4.64 -19.19
N HIS A 104 -7.23 -3.42 -19.72
CA HIS A 104 -6.34 -2.29 -19.51
C HIS A 104 -6.16 -1.97 -18.02
N HIS A 105 -7.27 -1.86 -17.27
CA HIS A 105 -7.20 -1.58 -15.84
C HIS A 105 -6.64 -2.75 -15.03
N ARG A 106 -6.94 -4.00 -15.44
CA ARG A 106 -6.34 -5.20 -14.86
C ARG A 106 -4.83 -5.18 -14.99
N GLN A 107 -4.32 -5.03 -16.20
CA GLN A 107 -2.89 -5.06 -16.44
C GLN A 107 -2.19 -3.91 -15.71
N ARG A 108 -2.74 -2.68 -15.79
CA ARG A 108 -2.18 -1.51 -15.13
C ARG A 108 -2.12 -1.65 -13.61
N MET A 109 -3.15 -2.21 -12.97
CA MET A 109 -3.13 -2.46 -11.53
C MET A 109 -2.18 -3.59 -11.15
N ARG A 110 -2.09 -4.66 -11.95
CA ARG A 110 -1.13 -5.76 -11.71
C ARG A 110 0.30 -5.25 -11.71
N ASP A 111 0.68 -4.50 -12.74
CA ASP A 111 2.04 -4.00 -12.89
C ASP A 111 2.40 -3.02 -11.77
N TYR A 112 1.48 -2.12 -11.43
CA TYR A 112 1.69 -1.15 -10.36
C TYR A 112 1.77 -1.81 -8.99
N ALA A 113 0.82 -2.70 -8.66
CA ALA A 113 0.81 -3.39 -7.37
C ALA A 113 2.02 -4.31 -7.21
N HIS A 114 2.50 -4.93 -8.29
CA HIS A 114 3.74 -5.70 -8.28
C HIS A 114 4.95 -4.82 -7.92
N ALA A 115 5.14 -3.70 -8.62
CA ALA A 115 6.23 -2.76 -8.33
C ALA A 115 6.15 -2.18 -6.91
N HIS A 116 4.95 -1.83 -6.46
CA HIS A 116 4.70 -1.35 -5.10
C HIS A 116 5.07 -2.40 -4.05
N THR A 117 4.67 -3.65 -4.25
CA THR A 117 4.97 -4.76 -3.33
C THR A 117 6.46 -5.05 -3.25
N LEU A 118 7.16 -5.06 -4.40
CA LEU A 118 8.62 -5.17 -4.44
C LEU A 118 9.29 -4.06 -3.63
N HIS A 119 8.86 -2.81 -3.83
CA HIS A 119 9.40 -1.66 -3.11
C HIS A 119 9.20 -1.80 -1.59
N VAL A 120 7.98 -2.15 -1.16
CA VAL A 120 7.67 -2.34 0.27
C VAL A 120 8.48 -3.49 0.86
N TYR A 121 8.58 -4.62 0.16
CA TYR A 121 9.36 -5.77 0.61
C TYR A 121 10.84 -5.41 0.79
N LEU A 122 11.48 -4.85 -0.24
CA LEU A 122 12.91 -4.51 -0.22
C LEU A 122 13.24 -3.52 0.89
N ARG A 123 12.40 -2.49 1.06
CA ARG A 123 12.56 -1.52 2.16
C ARG A 123 12.44 -2.20 3.52
N SER A 124 11.42 -3.04 3.70
CA SER A 124 11.16 -3.75 4.97
C SER A 124 12.25 -4.77 5.32
N THR A 125 13.00 -5.28 4.33
CA THR A 125 14.14 -6.17 4.56
C THR A 125 15.47 -5.44 4.78
N ALA A 126 15.55 -4.15 4.41
CA ALA A 126 16.77 -3.34 4.55
C ALA A 126 16.93 -2.73 5.96
N ASP A 127 15.84 -2.66 6.72
CA ASP A 127 15.80 -2.09 8.07
C ASP A 127 16.19 -3.11 9.19
N PHE A 128 16.78 -4.26 8.82
CA PHE A 128 17.23 -5.33 9.73
C PHE A 128 18.75 -5.47 9.83
#